data_AF-A0A086MZJ7-F1
#
_entry.id   AF-A0A086MZJ7-F1
#
_cell.length_a   1.000
_cell.length_b   1.000
_cell.length_c   1.000
_cell.angle_alpha   90.00
_cell.angle_beta   90.00
_cell.angle_gamma   90.00
#
_symmetry.space_group_name_H-M   'P 1'
#
loop_
_entity.id
_entity.type
_entity.pdbx_description
1 polymer ?
#
loop_
_entity_poly.entity_id
_entity_poly.type
_entity_poly.pdbx_seq_one_letter_code
_entity_poly.pdbx_strand_id
1 'polypeptide(L)'
;MAGGRRARQETRREMERFLSIGPVQVAELDLGTGTGERTGGPGGAERAESVRGVELRPGPGSAPVTSGAVFLLVRRAGRPIGTVLGQVPDGADPVEVLACLARELPPQASSEPSPVPPSASVVVATRERAGQLARALDSLLAQDHPDFEIVVVDNAPMTEETRELVERKYGERVRYVCEPAPGLAIAHNRGLAAVRGRVVAFTDDDVVADPRWLTELTAPFAADPGLGCATGLILPARLRTPAQVLLESHGGFAKGFTPRTYDPAHPPADEPLFPFTAGRFGSGANMAFRTAVLRSVGGFDPATGAGTRARGGDDLYGFVRVLAEGRRLRYTPSALVWHHHRETWRDLETQAYGYGAGLTAYLTAILVNRPALLPAFLARVPGGLAHARRLTAVRATAAGDTEAAAETGAGAAAPGGHDSRTHPWPRRLSRLQRRGMLYGPVGYLRARRALRTVGLEAR
;
A
#
# COMPACT_ATOMS: atom_id res chain seq x y z
N MET A 1 19.29 -32.81 21.42
CA MET A 1 17.90 -33.01 21.91
C MET A 1 17.29 -31.75 22.55
N ALA A 2 18.02 -31.00 23.39
CA ALA A 2 17.50 -29.79 24.07
C ALA A 2 17.10 -28.63 23.12
N GLY A 3 17.87 -28.38 22.05
CA GLY A 3 17.57 -27.29 21.09
C GLY A 3 16.25 -27.46 20.31
N GLY A 4 15.87 -28.71 20.01
CA GLY A 4 14.61 -29.00 19.29
C GLY A 4 13.36 -28.79 20.14
N ARG A 5 13.42 -29.07 21.46
CA ARG A 5 12.31 -28.82 22.39
C ARG A 5 12.09 -27.31 22.60
N ARG A 6 13.17 -26.54 22.77
CA ARG A 6 13.12 -25.08 22.92
C ARG A 6 12.52 -24.37 21.69
N ALA A 7 12.94 -24.77 20.48
CA ALA A 7 12.40 -24.19 19.25
C ALA A 7 10.90 -24.49 19.03
N ARG A 8 10.44 -25.70 19.40
CA ARG A 8 9.01 -26.08 19.35
C ARG A 8 8.18 -25.27 20.34
N GLN A 9 8.68 -25.08 21.56
CA GLN A 9 8.01 -24.28 22.58
C GLN A 9 7.91 -22.80 22.19
N GLU A 10 8.97 -22.23 21.62
CA GLU A 10 8.97 -20.86 21.08
C GLU A 10 7.93 -20.69 19.96
N THR A 11 7.88 -21.64 19.02
CA THR A 11 6.89 -21.62 17.92
C THR A 11 5.45 -21.69 18.45
N ARG A 12 5.21 -22.51 19.46
CA ARG A 12 3.89 -22.63 20.10
C ARG A 12 3.45 -21.30 20.74
N ARG A 13 4.34 -20.66 21.50
CA ARG A 13 4.09 -19.34 22.12
C ARG A 13 3.84 -18.25 21.07
N GLU A 14 4.58 -18.25 19.97
CA GLU A 14 4.32 -17.32 18.85
C GLU A 14 2.92 -17.52 18.25
N MET A 15 2.50 -18.77 18.08
CA MET A 15 1.17 -19.07 17.55
C MET A 15 0.06 -18.73 18.55
N GLU A 16 0.24 -18.99 19.84
CA GLU A 16 -0.70 -18.61 20.89
C GLU A 16 -0.91 -17.08 20.91
N ARG A 17 0.17 -16.29 20.82
CA ARG A 17 0.09 -14.82 20.70
C ARG A 17 -0.56 -14.35 19.40
N PHE A 18 -0.31 -15.02 18.29
CA PHE A 18 -0.97 -14.70 17.03
C PHE A 18 -2.48 -14.94 17.15
N LEU A 19 -2.90 -16.09 17.68
CA LEU A 19 -4.31 -16.43 17.81
C LEU A 19 -5.07 -15.59 18.84
N SER A 20 -4.37 -14.92 19.76
CA SER A 20 -4.98 -14.00 20.72
C SER A 20 -5.26 -12.60 20.16
N ILE A 21 -4.84 -12.30 18.92
CA ILE A 21 -5.09 -10.99 18.29
C ILE A 21 -6.57 -10.89 17.92
N GLY A 22 -7.29 -9.99 18.58
CA GLY A 22 -8.71 -9.72 18.31
C GLY A 22 -8.93 -8.88 17.05
N PRO A 23 -10.14 -8.89 16.49
CA PRO A 23 -10.50 -8.03 15.37
C PRO A 23 -10.53 -6.55 15.77
N VAL A 24 -10.31 -5.69 14.78
CA VAL A 24 -10.42 -4.23 14.91
C VAL A 24 -11.44 -3.75 13.87
N GLN A 25 -12.39 -2.92 14.30
CA GLN A 25 -13.36 -2.32 13.39
C GLN A 25 -12.66 -1.28 12.51
N VAL A 26 -13.07 -1.14 11.25
CA VAL A 26 -12.53 -0.11 10.34
C VAL A 26 -13.62 0.90 10.04
N ALA A 27 -13.34 2.18 10.23
CA ALA A 27 -14.28 3.28 10.02
C ALA A 27 -13.60 4.51 9.44
N GLU A 28 -14.40 5.44 8.94
CA GLU A 28 -13.95 6.78 8.55
C GLU A 28 -14.85 7.85 9.18
N LEU A 29 -14.24 8.96 9.58
CA LEU A 29 -14.91 10.12 10.17
C LEU A 29 -14.53 11.36 9.38
N ASP A 30 -15.50 12.04 8.77
CA ASP A 30 -15.28 13.36 8.16
C ASP A 30 -15.67 14.44 9.16
N LEU A 31 -14.73 15.34 9.45
CA LEU A 31 -14.95 16.50 10.33
C LEU A 31 -15.67 17.66 9.63
N GLY A 32 -15.91 17.57 8.32
CA GLY A 32 -16.55 18.63 7.52
C GLY A 32 -15.64 19.85 7.31
N THR A 33 -16.24 20.96 6.85
CA THR A 33 -15.55 22.23 6.55
C THR A 33 -15.50 23.20 7.74
N GLY A 34 -15.94 22.77 8.93
CA GLY A 34 -16.21 23.66 10.07
C GLY A 34 -15.06 24.60 10.44
N THR A 35 -15.09 25.81 9.90
CA THR A 35 -14.49 27.00 10.49
C THR A 35 -15.40 27.45 11.62
N GLY A 36 -15.20 26.91 12.82
CA GLY A 36 -15.78 27.52 14.01
C GLY A 36 -15.09 28.87 14.24
N GLU A 37 -15.65 29.95 13.70
CA GLU A 37 -15.42 31.28 14.28
C GLU A 37 -15.82 31.18 15.75
N ARG A 38 -14.86 31.41 16.65
CA ARG A 38 -15.13 31.59 18.07
C ARG A 38 -15.87 32.92 18.25
N THR A 39 -17.16 32.97 17.95
CA THR A 39 -18.02 34.05 18.46
C THR A 39 -18.33 33.72 19.91
N GLY A 40 -17.63 34.39 20.82
CA GLY A 40 -17.71 34.15 22.26
C GLY A 40 -19.07 34.47 22.88
N GLY A 41 -19.44 33.65 23.85
CA GLY A 41 -20.50 33.91 24.83
C GLY A 41 -20.39 32.87 25.96
N PRO A 42 -20.29 33.26 27.24
CA PRO A 42 -20.12 32.29 28.32
C PRO A 42 -21.48 31.75 28.75
N GLY A 43 -21.71 30.46 28.57
CA GLY A 43 -22.82 29.78 29.26
C GLY A 43 -23.44 28.60 28.51
N GLY A 44 -23.13 27.38 28.95
CA GLY A 44 -24.08 26.26 28.98
C GLY A 44 -24.41 25.51 27.69
N ALA A 45 -24.04 26.01 26.50
CA ALA A 45 -24.38 25.38 25.22
C ALA A 45 -23.21 24.62 24.53
N GLU A 46 -22.05 24.47 25.18
CA GLU A 46 -20.82 23.98 24.54
C GLU A 46 -20.80 22.49 24.15
N ARG A 47 -21.72 21.66 24.67
CA ARG A 47 -21.75 20.21 24.33
C ARG A 47 -22.51 19.88 23.05
N ALA A 48 -23.53 20.66 22.68
CA ALA A 48 -24.45 20.32 21.59
C ALA A 48 -24.06 20.90 20.21
N GLU A 49 -23.24 21.96 20.16
CA GLU A 49 -22.80 22.55 18.89
C GLU A 49 -21.60 21.84 18.25
N SER A 50 -20.86 21.01 19.01
CA SER A 50 -19.56 20.48 18.58
C SER A 50 -19.59 19.36 17.52
N VAL A 51 -20.77 18.83 17.17
CA VAL A 51 -20.94 17.66 16.28
C VAL A 51 -21.64 18.00 14.95
N ARG A 52 -22.07 19.25 14.73
CA ARG A 52 -22.70 19.64 13.45
C ARG A 52 -21.70 19.51 12.30
N GLY A 53 -22.01 18.63 11.34
CA GLY A 53 -21.20 18.39 10.14
C GLY A 53 -20.16 17.27 10.26
N VAL A 54 -20.12 16.55 11.39
CA VAL A 54 -19.29 15.35 11.54
C VAL A 54 -20.05 14.13 11.03
N GLU A 55 -19.43 13.35 10.15
CA GLU A 55 -20.05 12.15 9.58
C GLU A 55 -19.17 10.91 9.82
N LEU A 56 -19.69 9.93 10.57
CA LEU A 56 -19.06 8.63 10.79
C LEU A 56 -19.65 7.60 9.81
N ARG A 57 -18.77 6.93 9.07
CA ARG A 57 -19.13 5.83 8.16
C ARG A 57 -18.29 4.59 8.44
N PRO A 58 -18.85 3.38 8.29
CA PRO A 58 -18.03 2.17 8.31
C PRO A 58 -17.09 2.15 7.09
N GLY A 59 -15.91 1.55 7.25
CA GLY A 59 -14.98 1.34 6.14
C GLY A 59 -15.57 0.41 5.06
N PRO A 60 -14.95 0.29 3.87
CA PRO A 60 -15.54 -0.45 2.75
C PRO A 60 -15.91 -1.91 3.05
N GLY A 61 -17.23 -2.16 3.07
CA GLY A 61 -17.82 -3.47 3.40
C GLY A 61 -17.64 -3.91 4.86
N SER A 62 -17.41 -2.96 5.76
CA SER A 62 -17.47 -3.12 7.22
C SER A 62 -18.88 -2.86 7.75
N ALA A 63 -19.19 -3.43 8.92
CA ALA A 63 -20.44 -3.17 9.63
C ALA A 63 -20.38 -1.81 10.33
N PRO A 64 -21.53 -1.21 10.70
CA PRO A 64 -21.57 -0.02 11.54
C PRO A 64 -20.74 -0.18 12.82
N VAL A 65 -20.13 0.92 13.28
CA VAL A 65 -19.26 0.90 14.46
C VAL A 65 -20.07 0.66 15.72
N THR A 66 -19.62 -0.28 16.55
CA THR A 66 -20.12 -0.54 17.91
C THR A 66 -19.00 -0.32 18.94
N SER A 67 -19.19 -0.79 20.17
CA SER A 67 -18.11 -0.80 21.17
C SER A 67 -16.92 -1.69 20.75
N GLY A 68 -15.75 -1.38 21.30
CA GLY A 68 -14.48 -2.07 21.05
C GLY A 68 -13.46 -1.25 20.24
N ALA A 69 -12.45 -1.95 19.71
CA ALA A 69 -11.34 -1.34 18.99
C ALA A 69 -11.74 -0.84 17.60
N VAL A 70 -11.35 0.39 17.27
CA VAL A 70 -11.65 1.02 15.98
C VAL A 70 -10.39 1.63 15.37
N PHE A 71 -10.04 1.18 14.16
CA PHE A 71 -9.12 1.85 13.26
C PHE A 71 -9.92 2.88 12.46
N LEU A 72 -9.66 4.16 12.74
CA LEU A 72 -10.39 5.29 12.19
C LEU A 72 -9.54 6.04 11.17
N LEU A 73 -9.98 6.14 9.93
CA LEU A 73 -9.52 7.19 9.01
C LEU A 73 -10.20 8.50 9.36
N VAL A 74 -9.44 9.55 9.60
CA VAL A 74 -9.99 10.90 9.80
C VAL A 74 -9.85 11.70 8.51
N ARG A 75 -10.94 12.33 8.11
CA ARG A 75 -11.04 13.21 6.96
C ARG A 75 -11.40 14.63 7.39
N ARG A 76 -11.06 15.58 6.52
CA ARG A 76 -11.55 16.95 6.58
C ARG A 76 -12.00 17.35 5.18
N ALA A 77 -13.30 17.59 5.03
CA ALA A 77 -13.92 17.93 3.75
C ALA A 77 -13.57 16.90 2.66
N GLY A 78 -13.75 15.62 2.97
CA GLY A 78 -13.49 14.47 2.11
C GLY A 78 -12.02 14.05 2.00
N ARG A 79 -11.06 14.88 2.39
CA ARG A 79 -9.63 14.58 2.25
C ARG A 79 -9.06 13.86 3.47
N PRO A 80 -8.28 12.78 3.30
CA PRO A 80 -7.68 12.04 4.41
C PRO A 80 -6.57 12.89 5.09
N ILE A 81 -6.65 13.03 6.42
CA ILE A 81 -5.70 13.84 7.20
C ILE A 81 -4.91 13.07 8.25
N GLY A 82 -5.37 11.88 8.64
CA GLY A 82 -4.71 11.06 9.64
C GLY A 82 -5.48 9.77 9.93
N THR A 83 -4.89 8.88 10.73
CA THR A 83 -5.59 7.71 11.28
C THR A 83 -5.46 7.64 12.78
N VAL A 84 -6.49 7.18 13.47
CA VAL A 84 -6.46 6.96 14.92
C VAL A 84 -6.87 5.53 15.24
N LEU A 85 -6.18 4.91 16.20
CA LEU A 85 -6.62 3.67 16.81
C LEU A 85 -7.32 4.01 18.12
N GLY A 86 -8.65 3.94 18.13
CA GLY A 86 -9.49 4.27 19.29
C GLY A 86 -10.12 3.04 19.94
N GLN A 87 -10.62 3.23 21.16
CA GLN A 87 -11.48 2.27 21.86
C GLN A 87 -12.82 2.95 22.17
N VAL A 88 -13.93 2.36 21.73
CA VAL A 88 -15.28 2.82 22.05
C VAL A 88 -15.80 2.00 23.24
N PRO A 89 -16.02 2.62 24.42
CA PRO A 89 -16.57 1.91 25.59
C PRO A 89 -17.97 1.35 25.34
N ASP A 90 -18.34 0.31 26.07
CA ASP A 90 -19.71 -0.23 26.03
C ASP A 90 -20.73 0.84 26.47
N GLY A 91 -21.76 1.03 25.65
CA GLY A 91 -22.82 2.02 25.89
C GLY A 91 -22.47 3.47 25.55
N ALA A 92 -21.23 3.76 25.12
CA ALA A 92 -20.86 5.09 24.62
C ALA A 92 -21.30 5.31 23.16
N ASP A 93 -21.56 6.57 22.79
CA ASP A 93 -21.79 6.94 21.39
C ASP A 93 -20.46 6.90 20.61
N PRO A 94 -20.31 6.04 19.58
CA PRO A 94 -19.10 5.98 18.76
C PRO A 94 -18.74 7.32 18.12
N VAL A 95 -19.73 8.13 17.71
CA VAL A 95 -19.48 9.41 17.03
C VAL A 95 -18.79 10.38 17.97
N GLU A 96 -19.29 10.52 19.20
CA GLU A 96 -18.71 11.45 20.19
C GLU A 96 -17.28 11.05 20.57
N VAL A 97 -17.06 9.77 20.85
CA VAL A 97 -15.74 9.25 21.25
C VAL A 97 -14.72 9.44 20.12
N LEU A 98 -15.09 9.04 18.89
CA LEU A 98 -14.18 9.10 17.75
C LEU A 98 -13.95 10.53 17.27
N ALA A 99 -14.95 11.42 17.36
CA ALA A 99 -14.78 12.83 17.06
C ALA A 99 -13.83 13.51 18.06
N CYS A 100 -13.89 13.15 19.34
CA CYS A 100 -12.94 13.65 20.34
C CYS A 100 -11.50 13.26 19.99
N LEU A 101 -11.28 11.97 19.70
CA LEU A 101 -9.97 11.45 19.29
C LEU A 101 -9.46 12.09 17.99
N ALA A 102 -10.34 12.32 17.02
CA ALA A 102 -9.99 12.93 15.75
C ALA A 102 -9.51 14.38 15.86
N ARG A 103 -9.98 15.13 16.87
CA ARG A 103 -9.58 16.53 17.10
C ARG A 103 -8.14 16.68 17.61
N GLU A 104 -7.53 15.60 18.13
CA GLU A 104 -6.13 15.59 18.57
C GLU A 104 -5.14 15.53 17.40
N LEU A 105 -5.61 15.21 16.18
CA LEU A 105 -4.75 15.21 15.01
C LEU A 105 -4.30 16.63 14.66
N PRO A 106 -3.01 16.81 14.30
CA PRO A 106 -2.50 18.12 13.95
C PRO A 106 -3.28 18.70 12.76
N PRO A 107 -3.57 20.01 12.75
CA PRO A 107 -4.21 20.63 11.62
C PRO A 107 -3.32 20.45 10.37
N GLN A 108 -3.88 19.88 9.31
CA GLN A 108 -3.18 19.87 8.03
C GLN A 108 -3.21 21.26 7.39
N ALA A 109 -2.11 21.60 6.72
CA ALA A 109 -2.06 22.79 5.88
C ALA A 109 -3.18 22.73 4.83
N SER A 110 -3.83 23.87 4.59
CA SER A 110 -4.81 24.02 3.53
C SER A 110 -4.18 23.60 2.20
N SER A 111 -4.73 22.58 1.57
CA SER A 111 -4.31 22.17 0.24
C SER A 111 -4.83 23.16 -0.79
N GLU A 112 -3.95 23.63 -1.67
CA GLU A 112 -4.36 24.38 -2.86
C GLU A 112 -5.31 23.56 -3.74
N PRO A 113 -6.18 24.22 -4.53
CA PRO A 113 -7.04 23.53 -5.48
C PRO A 113 -6.19 22.64 -6.41
N SER A 114 -6.54 21.35 -6.45
CA SER A 114 -5.86 20.40 -7.33
C SER A 114 -6.06 20.84 -8.79
N PRO A 115 -5.00 20.94 -9.60
CA PRO A 115 -5.13 21.28 -11.02
C PRO A 115 -5.99 20.23 -11.73
N VAL A 116 -6.61 20.63 -12.85
CA VAL A 116 -7.40 19.71 -13.68
C VAL A 116 -6.51 18.51 -14.06
N PRO A 117 -6.89 17.28 -13.68
CA PRO A 117 -6.06 16.11 -13.94
C PRO A 117 -5.99 15.82 -15.46
N PRO A 118 -4.86 15.29 -15.95
CA PRO A 118 -4.76 14.85 -17.34
C PRO A 118 -5.57 13.57 -17.57
N SER A 119 -5.87 13.25 -18.84
CA SER A 119 -6.53 11.99 -19.19
C SER A 119 -5.77 10.77 -18.67
N ALA A 120 -6.51 9.78 -18.16
CA ALA A 120 -5.96 8.65 -17.46
C ALA A 120 -6.44 7.30 -18.01
N SER A 121 -5.64 6.26 -17.82
CA SER A 121 -6.08 4.88 -17.98
C SER A 121 -5.77 4.11 -16.71
N VAL A 122 -6.75 3.40 -16.17
CA VAL A 122 -6.56 2.53 -15.01
C VAL A 122 -6.37 1.10 -15.49
N VAL A 123 -5.26 0.47 -15.12
CA VAL A 123 -4.96 -0.94 -15.39
C VAL A 123 -5.17 -1.73 -14.11
N VAL A 124 -6.03 -2.75 -14.17
CA VAL A 124 -6.24 -3.72 -13.09
C VAL A 124 -5.84 -5.10 -13.59
N ALA A 125 -4.77 -5.66 -13.03
CA ALA A 125 -4.38 -7.03 -13.30
C ALA A 125 -5.09 -7.96 -12.33
N THR A 126 -5.65 -9.06 -12.83
CA THR A 126 -6.42 -10.02 -12.03
C THR A 126 -6.14 -11.45 -12.48
N ARG A 127 -6.37 -12.40 -11.58
CA ARG A 127 -6.30 -13.84 -11.89
C ARG A 127 -7.14 -14.64 -10.91
N GLU A 128 -8.19 -15.30 -11.43
CA GLU A 128 -9.09 -16.18 -10.65
C GLU A 128 -9.68 -15.50 -9.40
N ARG A 129 -10.09 -14.23 -9.53
CA ARG A 129 -10.58 -13.38 -8.43
C ARG A 129 -11.78 -12.51 -8.84
N ALA A 130 -12.66 -13.03 -9.68
CA ALA A 130 -13.81 -12.30 -10.23
C ALA A 130 -14.61 -11.53 -9.16
N GLY A 131 -14.87 -12.15 -7.99
CA GLY A 131 -15.58 -11.48 -6.90
C GLY A 131 -14.85 -10.30 -6.24
N GLN A 132 -13.51 -10.30 -6.22
CA GLN A 132 -12.72 -9.15 -5.73
C GLN A 132 -12.66 -8.07 -6.79
N LEU A 133 -12.37 -8.46 -8.03
CA LEU A 133 -12.37 -7.60 -9.20
C LEU A 133 -13.68 -6.82 -9.33
N ALA A 134 -14.83 -7.47 -9.11
CA ALA A 134 -16.12 -6.81 -9.18
C ALA A 134 -16.20 -5.61 -8.21
N ARG A 135 -15.73 -5.75 -6.97
CA ARG A 135 -15.73 -4.66 -5.99
C ARG A 135 -14.76 -3.54 -6.39
N ALA A 136 -13.58 -3.90 -6.87
CA ALA A 136 -12.61 -2.92 -7.37
C ALA A 136 -13.21 -2.11 -8.54
N LEU A 137 -13.80 -2.78 -9.53
CA LEU A 137 -14.44 -2.13 -10.68
C LEU A 137 -15.62 -1.24 -10.28
N ASP A 138 -16.49 -1.68 -9.37
CA ASP A 138 -17.59 -0.86 -8.86
C ASP A 138 -17.05 0.46 -8.24
N SER A 139 -15.92 0.42 -7.52
CA SER A 139 -15.27 1.62 -6.95
C SER A 139 -14.56 2.50 -7.99
N LEU A 140 -13.99 1.88 -9.03
CA LEU A 140 -13.33 2.61 -10.13
C LEU A 140 -14.35 3.31 -11.05
N LEU A 141 -15.55 2.77 -11.17
CA LEU A 141 -16.63 3.40 -11.92
C LEU A 141 -17.29 4.57 -11.16
N ALA A 142 -16.99 4.72 -9.87
CA ALA A 142 -17.48 5.81 -9.02
C ALA A 142 -16.47 6.98 -8.87
N GLN A 143 -15.38 6.98 -9.66
CA GLN A 143 -14.37 8.05 -9.61
C GLN A 143 -14.92 9.38 -10.13
N ASP A 144 -14.49 10.48 -9.52
CA ASP A 144 -14.81 11.85 -9.97
C ASP A 144 -13.92 12.37 -11.11
N HIS A 145 -13.05 11.52 -11.65
CA HIS A 145 -12.11 11.88 -12.70
C HIS A 145 -12.83 12.14 -14.03
N PRO A 146 -12.59 13.28 -14.71
CA PRO A 146 -13.40 13.71 -15.84
C PRO A 146 -13.17 12.91 -17.14
N ASP A 147 -11.97 12.36 -17.33
CA ASP A 147 -11.59 11.67 -18.57
C ASP A 147 -10.68 10.47 -18.28
N PHE A 148 -11.26 9.26 -18.22
CA PHE A 148 -10.50 8.04 -18.03
C PHE A 148 -11.13 6.80 -18.66
N GLU A 149 -10.29 5.79 -18.92
CA GLU A 149 -10.71 4.44 -19.31
C GLU A 149 -10.22 3.40 -18.28
N ILE A 150 -10.88 2.25 -18.21
CA ILE A 150 -10.47 1.11 -17.37
C ILE A 150 -10.09 -0.06 -18.28
N VAL A 151 -8.92 -0.64 -18.03
CA VAL A 151 -8.42 -1.85 -18.71
C VAL A 151 -8.21 -2.94 -17.67
N VAL A 152 -8.98 -4.01 -17.77
CA VAL A 152 -8.77 -5.23 -16.99
C VAL A 152 -7.87 -6.17 -17.78
N VAL A 153 -6.77 -6.57 -17.14
CA VAL A 153 -5.86 -7.58 -17.69
C VAL A 153 -6.03 -8.88 -16.91
N ASP A 154 -6.67 -9.85 -17.56
CA ASP A 154 -6.85 -11.19 -17.02
C ASP A 154 -5.59 -12.03 -17.28
N ASN A 155 -4.87 -12.36 -16.21
CA ASN A 155 -3.51 -12.89 -16.28
C ASN A 155 -3.45 -14.40 -16.11
N ALA A 156 -3.08 -15.10 -17.17
CA ALA A 156 -3.05 -16.56 -17.28
C ALA A 156 -4.33 -17.19 -16.70
N PRO A 157 -5.51 -16.80 -17.23
CA PRO A 157 -6.78 -17.36 -16.79
C PRO A 157 -6.82 -18.86 -17.08
N MET A 158 -7.35 -19.61 -16.12
CA MET A 158 -7.63 -21.04 -16.22
C MET A 158 -9.13 -21.29 -16.44
N THR A 159 -9.97 -20.26 -16.19
CA THR A 159 -11.43 -20.28 -16.37
C THR A 159 -11.90 -19.02 -17.12
N GLU A 160 -13.13 -19.03 -17.62
CA GLU A 160 -13.74 -17.86 -18.30
C GLU A 160 -14.44 -16.90 -17.32
N GLU A 161 -14.43 -17.18 -16.01
CA GLU A 161 -15.23 -16.45 -15.01
C GLU A 161 -14.95 -14.94 -15.02
N THR A 162 -13.67 -14.56 -15.07
CA THR A 162 -13.25 -13.15 -15.15
C THR A 162 -13.78 -12.48 -16.42
N ARG A 163 -13.63 -13.15 -17.57
CA ARG A 163 -14.06 -12.63 -18.86
C ARG A 163 -15.58 -12.42 -18.88
N GLU A 164 -16.33 -13.43 -18.49
CA GLU A 164 -17.78 -13.36 -18.47
C GLU A 164 -18.29 -12.29 -17.50
N LEU A 165 -17.65 -12.12 -16.34
CA LEU A 165 -17.97 -11.03 -15.41
C LEU A 165 -17.79 -9.66 -16.08
N VAL A 166 -16.63 -9.44 -16.73
CA VAL A 166 -16.33 -8.15 -17.37
C VAL A 166 -17.27 -7.89 -18.53
N GLU A 167 -17.45 -8.84 -19.43
CA GLU A 167 -18.31 -8.69 -20.61
C GLU A 167 -19.79 -8.47 -20.22
N ARG A 168 -20.32 -9.23 -19.24
CA ARG A 168 -21.74 -9.11 -18.85
C ARG A 168 -22.07 -7.89 -18.00
N LYS A 169 -21.21 -7.55 -17.02
CA LYS A 169 -21.52 -6.48 -16.04
C LYS A 169 -20.89 -5.14 -16.40
N TYR A 170 -19.75 -5.14 -17.10
CA TYR A 170 -18.90 -3.95 -17.23
C TYR A 170 -18.49 -3.60 -18.67
N GLY A 171 -18.89 -4.39 -19.68
CA GLY A 171 -18.36 -4.32 -21.04
C GLY A 171 -18.52 -2.97 -21.75
N GLU A 172 -19.48 -2.13 -21.33
CA GLU A 172 -19.68 -0.79 -21.88
C GLU A 172 -18.61 0.22 -21.43
N ARG A 173 -18.02 0.01 -20.23
CA ARG A 173 -17.12 0.97 -19.57
C ARG A 173 -15.74 0.42 -19.26
N VAL A 174 -15.57 -0.89 -19.37
CA VAL A 174 -14.34 -1.61 -19.02
C VAL A 174 -13.87 -2.45 -20.20
N ARG A 175 -12.61 -2.25 -20.58
CA ARG A 175 -11.96 -3.04 -21.64
C ARG A 175 -11.30 -4.28 -21.06
N TYR A 176 -11.72 -5.45 -21.51
CA TYR A 176 -11.07 -6.72 -21.19
C TYR A 176 -9.86 -6.99 -22.10
N VAL A 177 -8.75 -7.45 -21.52
CA VAL A 177 -7.56 -7.92 -22.22
C VAL A 177 -7.07 -9.20 -21.57
N CYS A 178 -6.89 -10.26 -22.35
CA CYS A 178 -6.24 -11.48 -21.88
C CYS A 178 -4.71 -11.41 -22.08
N GLU A 179 -3.97 -11.83 -21.05
CA GLU A 179 -2.54 -12.12 -21.08
C GLU A 179 -2.33 -13.61 -20.75
N PRO A 180 -1.99 -14.47 -21.72
CA PRO A 180 -1.88 -15.91 -21.47
C PRO A 180 -0.69 -16.30 -20.56
N ALA A 181 0.35 -15.47 -20.47
CA ALA A 181 1.56 -15.81 -19.71
C ALA A 181 1.48 -15.30 -18.26
N PRO A 182 1.79 -16.14 -17.25
CA PRO A 182 1.66 -15.73 -15.85
C PRO A 182 2.76 -14.75 -15.45
N GLY A 183 2.38 -13.67 -14.75
CA GLY A 183 3.31 -12.71 -14.20
C GLY A 183 2.69 -11.31 -14.12
N LEU A 184 2.72 -10.70 -12.93
CA LEU A 184 2.13 -9.38 -12.70
C LEU A 184 2.77 -8.30 -13.59
N ALA A 185 4.11 -8.30 -13.71
CA ALA A 185 4.82 -7.39 -14.60
C ALA A 185 4.44 -7.60 -16.08
N ILE A 186 4.18 -8.85 -16.49
CA ILE A 186 3.72 -9.18 -17.85
C ILE A 186 2.32 -8.60 -18.06
N ALA A 187 1.40 -8.81 -17.11
CA ALA A 187 0.06 -8.26 -17.15
C ALA A 187 0.06 -6.72 -17.16
N HIS A 188 0.90 -6.09 -16.33
CA HIS A 188 1.08 -4.64 -16.33
C HIS A 188 1.58 -4.12 -17.68
N ASN A 189 2.56 -4.78 -18.29
CA ASN A 189 3.06 -4.41 -19.61
C ASN A 189 2.01 -4.62 -20.72
N ARG A 190 1.22 -5.70 -20.63
CA ARG A 190 0.07 -5.94 -21.52
C ARG A 190 -0.96 -4.83 -21.41
N GLY A 191 -1.28 -4.40 -20.19
CA GLY A 191 -2.13 -3.24 -19.93
C GLY A 191 -1.53 -1.96 -20.50
N LEU A 192 -0.25 -1.68 -20.23
CA LEU A 192 0.48 -0.51 -20.73
C LEU A 192 0.48 -0.40 -22.28
N ALA A 193 0.47 -1.53 -22.98
CA ALA A 193 0.33 -1.56 -24.43
C ALA A 193 -1.09 -1.19 -24.91
N ALA A 194 -2.11 -1.42 -24.09
CA ALA A 194 -3.52 -1.20 -24.43
C ALA A 194 -4.03 0.20 -24.07
N VAL A 195 -3.39 0.92 -23.15
CA VAL A 195 -3.83 2.24 -22.64
C VAL A 195 -3.60 3.42 -23.59
N ARG A 196 -4.48 4.41 -23.51
CA ARG A 196 -4.50 5.64 -24.33
C ARG A 196 -4.31 6.92 -23.50
N GLY A 197 -4.53 6.87 -22.20
CA GLY A 197 -4.39 8.01 -21.29
C GLY A 197 -2.98 8.58 -21.24
N ARG A 198 -2.87 9.88 -20.98
CA ARG A 198 -1.58 10.57 -20.77
C ARG A 198 -0.87 10.08 -19.50
N VAL A 199 -1.66 9.65 -18.52
CA VAL A 199 -1.21 8.98 -17.30
C VAL A 199 -1.82 7.58 -17.25
N VAL A 200 -1.03 6.60 -16.82
CA VAL A 200 -1.48 5.24 -16.55
C VAL A 200 -1.40 4.97 -15.06
N ALA A 201 -2.52 4.65 -14.44
CA ALA A 201 -2.62 4.24 -13.05
C ALA A 201 -2.74 2.71 -12.97
N PHE A 202 -2.10 2.11 -11.98
CA PHE A 202 -2.16 0.70 -11.66
C PHE A 202 -2.74 0.53 -10.26
N THR A 203 -3.65 -0.43 -10.12
CA THR A 203 -4.21 -0.83 -8.84
C THR A 203 -4.58 -2.31 -8.88
N ASP A 204 -4.75 -2.92 -7.71
CA ASP A 204 -4.97 -4.37 -7.59
C ASP A 204 -6.47 -4.73 -7.60
N ASP A 205 -6.79 -5.99 -7.88
CA ASP A 205 -8.16 -6.49 -7.86
C ASP A 205 -8.75 -6.64 -6.45
N ASP A 206 -7.93 -6.48 -5.41
CA ASP A 206 -8.28 -6.59 -4.00
C ASP A 206 -8.28 -5.23 -3.28
N VAL A 207 -8.43 -4.13 -4.03
CA VAL A 207 -8.63 -2.79 -3.47
C VAL A 207 -10.05 -2.24 -3.68
N VAL A 208 -10.40 -1.24 -2.88
CA VAL A 208 -11.53 -0.34 -3.11
C VAL A 208 -10.95 1.08 -3.21
N ALA A 209 -11.09 1.69 -4.39
CA ALA A 209 -10.59 3.05 -4.63
C ALA A 209 -11.49 4.09 -3.95
N ASP A 210 -10.89 5.08 -3.28
CA ASP A 210 -11.62 6.25 -2.80
C ASP A 210 -12.25 7.02 -3.98
N PRO A 211 -13.44 7.64 -3.86
CA PRO A 211 -14.06 8.35 -4.99
C PRO A 211 -13.18 9.42 -5.65
N ARG A 212 -12.24 10.02 -4.91
CA ARG A 212 -11.30 11.03 -5.42
C ARG A 212 -9.94 10.44 -5.80
N TRP A 213 -9.76 9.13 -5.68
CA TRP A 213 -8.46 8.46 -5.79
C TRP A 213 -7.74 8.82 -7.09
N LEU A 214 -8.40 8.62 -8.23
CA LEU A 214 -7.77 8.80 -9.53
C LEU A 214 -7.43 10.28 -9.76
N THR A 215 -8.34 11.19 -9.43
CA THR A 215 -8.12 12.64 -9.53
C THR A 215 -6.93 13.10 -8.69
N GLU A 216 -6.86 12.71 -7.41
CA GLU A 216 -5.75 13.10 -6.54
C GLU A 216 -4.43 12.44 -6.97
N LEU A 217 -4.48 11.21 -7.53
CA LEU A 217 -3.29 10.50 -8.00
C LEU A 217 -2.71 11.11 -9.29
N THR A 218 -3.57 11.59 -10.20
CA THR A 218 -3.17 12.07 -11.53
C THR A 218 -2.97 13.59 -11.60
N ALA A 219 -3.64 14.38 -10.76
CA ALA A 219 -3.49 15.85 -10.74
C ALA A 219 -2.03 16.35 -10.64
N PRO A 220 -1.12 15.72 -9.86
CA PRO A 220 0.28 16.15 -9.81
C PRO A 220 1.01 16.16 -11.15
N PHE A 221 0.60 15.34 -12.12
CA PHE A 221 1.22 15.30 -13.45
C PHE A 221 0.89 16.52 -14.32
N ALA A 222 -0.20 17.24 -14.00
CA ALA A 222 -0.54 18.52 -14.64
C ALA A 222 0.33 19.66 -14.09
N ALA A 223 0.58 19.68 -12.78
CA ALA A 223 1.43 20.69 -12.15
C ALA A 223 2.92 20.52 -12.47
N ASP A 224 3.37 19.29 -12.70
CA ASP A 224 4.80 18.99 -12.85
C ASP A 224 5.09 18.18 -14.14
N PRO A 225 5.65 18.83 -15.19
CA PRO A 225 6.12 18.17 -16.40
C PRO A 225 7.29 17.19 -16.19
N GLY A 226 8.09 17.39 -15.14
CA GLY A 226 9.20 16.53 -14.72
C GLY A 226 8.78 15.30 -13.91
N LEU A 227 7.52 15.25 -13.46
CA LEU A 227 6.96 14.10 -12.74
C LEU A 227 6.80 12.91 -13.69
N GLY A 228 7.46 11.81 -13.34
CA GLY A 228 7.36 10.54 -14.05
C GLY A 228 6.46 9.52 -13.35
N CYS A 229 6.35 9.60 -12.01
CA CYS A 229 5.59 8.67 -11.19
C CYS A 229 4.89 9.36 -10.02
N ALA A 230 3.69 8.90 -9.67
CA ALA A 230 3.01 9.24 -8.44
C ALA A 230 2.57 7.95 -7.72
N THR A 231 2.51 7.99 -6.41
CA THR A 231 2.02 6.89 -5.55
C THR A 231 1.05 7.46 -4.53
N GLY A 232 0.24 6.61 -3.90
CA GLY A 232 -0.77 7.06 -2.95
C GLY A 232 -0.82 6.27 -1.65
N LEU A 233 -1.74 6.69 -0.77
CA LEU A 233 -1.99 6.08 0.52
C LEU A 233 -2.76 4.76 0.35
N ILE A 234 -2.37 3.75 1.14
CA ILE A 234 -3.02 2.44 1.16
C ILE A 234 -3.37 2.13 2.61
N LEU A 235 -4.65 1.94 2.90
CA LEU A 235 -5.19 1.62 4.22
C LEU A 235 -5.88 0.26 4.25
N PRO A 236 -6.01 -0.41 5.40
CA PRO A 236 -6.75 -1.67 5.49
C PRO A 236 -8.24 -1.46 5.25
N ALA A 237 -8.83 -2.16 4.29
CA ALA A 237 -10.29 -2.15 4.12
C ALA A 237 -11.02 -2.79 5.31
N ARG A 238 -10.39 -3.82 5.92
CA ARG A 238 -10.94 -4.62 7.02
C ARG A 238 -9.81 -5.21 7.88
N LEU A 239 -10.07 -5.37 9.17
CA LEU A 239 -9.14 -5.94 10.16
C LEU A 239 -9.85 -7.01 11.01
N ARG A 240 -10.40 -8.04 10.36
CA ARG A 240 -11.23 -9.08 11.02
C ARG A 240 -10.43 -10.27 11.53
N THR A 241 -9.24 -10.51 10.97
CA THR A 241 -8.42 -11.66 11.36
C THR A 241 -7.13 -11.21 12.04
N PRO A 242 -6.54 -12.08 12.89
CA PRO A 242 -5.22 -11.87 13.45
C PRO A 242 -4.15 -11.47 12.43
N ALA A 243 -4.22 -12.05 11.22
CA ALA A 243 -3.24 -11.78 10.17
C ALA A 243 -3.30 -10.34 9.66
N GLN A 244 -4.51 -9.82 9.47
CA GLN A 244 -4.74 -8.47 8.98
C GLN A 244 -4.30 -7.44 10.03
N VAL A 245 -4.69 -7.64 11.29
CA VAL A 245 -4.31 -6.77 12.41
C VAL A 245 -2.80 -6.78 12.65
N LEU A 246 -2.16 -7.96 12.59
CA LEU A 246 -0.71 -8.10 12.74
C LEU A 246 0.06 -7.39 11.62
N LEU A 247 -0.44 -7.41 10.38
CA LEU A 247 0.20 -6.70 9.27
C LEU A 247 0.12 -5.18 9.48
N GLU A 248 -1.08 -4.68 9.82
CA GLU A 248 -1.30 -3.24 10.02
C GLU A 248 -0.52 -2.71 11.24
N SER A 249 -0.39 -3.50 12.32
CA SER A 249 0.39 -3.10 13.50
C SER A 249 1.87 -2.86 13.20
N HIS A 250 2.38 -3.33 12.06
CA HIS A 250 3.76 -3.14 11.60
C HIS A 250 3.88 -2.16 10.43
N GLY A 251 2.93 -1.22 10.34
CA GLY A 251 2.93 -0.12 9.37
C GLY A 251 2.23 -0.43 8.05
N GLY A 252 1.68 -1.63 7.88
CA GLY A 252 0.87 -2.01 6.72
C GLY A 252 1.52 -1.58 5.40
N PHE A 253 0.75 -0.88 4.57
CA PHE A 253 1.24 -0.27 3.32
C PHE A 253 1.37 1.25 3.39
N ALA A 254 0.80 1.90 4.42
CA ALA A 254 0.79 3.36 4.54
C ALA A 254 2.21 3.95 4.63
N LYS A 255 2.38 5.18 4.13
CA LYS A 255 3.61 5.99 4.26
C LYS A 255 3.35 7.32 4.98
N GLY A 256 2.26 7.39 5.75
CA GLY A 256 1.81 8.58 6.46
C GLY A 256 0.99 9.54 5.59
N PHE A 257 0.66 10.69 6.15
CA PHE A 257 -0.25 11.69 5.56
C PHE A 257 0.46 12.95 5.05
N THR A 258 1.79 12.92 5.00
CA THR A 258 2.61 14.03 4.49
C THR A 258 2.99 13.78 3.03
N PRO A 259 2.57 14.64 2.08
CA PRO A 259 3.02 14.54 0.70
C PRO A 259 4.54 14.66 0.61
N ARG A 260 5.17 13.89 -0.29
CA ARG A 260 6.63 13.90 -0.45
C ARG A 260 7.01 13.76 -1.92
N THR A 261 7.87 14.65 -2.40
CA THR A 261 8.48 14.53 -3.74
C THR A 261 9.92 14.04 -3.61
N TYR A 262 10.26 13.05 -4.42
CA TYR A 262 11.59 12.48 -4.58
C TYR A 262 12.17 12.97 -5.89
N ASP A 263 13.23 13.78 -5.80
CA ASP A 263 13.94 14.33 -6.94
C ASP A 263 15.34 13.70 -7.02
N PRO A 264 15.66 12.95 -8.09
CA PRO A 264 17.00 12.38 -8.24
C PRO A 264 18.11 13.44 -8.38
N ALA A 265 17.79 14.67 -8.78
CA ALA A 265 18.76 15.78 -8.80
C ALA A 265 19.06 16.32 -7.39
N HIS A 266 18.14 16.13 -6.45
CA HIS A 266 18.26 16.56 -5.05
C HIS A 266 17.89 15.42 -4.10
N PRO A 267 18.73 14.35 -3.99
CA PRO A 267 18.41 13.20 -3.17
C PRO A 267 18.12 13.58 -1.71
N PRO A 268 17.08 12.99 -1.08
CA PRO A 268 16.73 13.31 0.29
C PRO A 268 17.82 12.93 1.29
N ALA A 269 18.23 13.87 2.15
CA ALA A 269 19.29 13.67 3.13
C ALA A 269 18.95 12.62 4.21
N ASP A 270 17.66 12.43 4.52
CA ASP A 270 17.15 11.43 5.45
C ASP A 270 17.06 10.02 4.84
N GLU A 271 17.37 9.84 3.56
CA GLU A 271 17.34 8.54 2.87
C GLU A 271 18.71 8.16 2.28
N PRO A 272 19.66 7.67 3.10
CA PRO A 272 21.03 7.37 2.66
C PRO A 272 21.12 6.25 1.62
N LEU A 273 20.06 5.47 1.44
CA LEU A 273 19.99 4.36 0.48
C LEU A 273 19.26 4.73 -0.81
N PHE A 274 18.82 5.99 -0.97
CA PHE A 274 18.15 6.46 -2.18
C PHE A 274 18.99 6.19 -3.44
N PRO A 275 18.39 5.71 -4.56
CA PRO A 275 16.97 5.37 -4.75
C PRO A 275 16.63 3.90 -4.45
N PHE A 276 17.53 3.11 -3.87
CA PHE A 276 17.39 1.65 -3.68
C PHE A 276 16.51 1.23 -2.48
N THR A 277 15.81 2.18 -1.85
CA THR A 277 14.78 1.94 -0.82
C THR A 277 13.38 2.17 -1.37
N ALA A 278 13.10 1.64 -2.54
CA ALA A 278 11.90 1.95 -3.31
C ALA A 278 10.57 1.68 -2.57
N GLY A 279 10.55 0.75 -1.61
CA GLY A 279 9.35 0.50 -0.79
C GLY A 279 8.95 1.65 0.14
N ARG A 280 9.78 2.71 0.26
CA ARG A 280 9.42 3.97 0.94
C ARG A 280 8.58 4.88 0.05
N PHE A 281 8.69 4.73 -1.26
CA PHE A 281 8.05 5.62 -2.23
C PHE A 281 6.58 5.29 -2.42
N GLY A 282 6.18 4.03 -2.27
CA GLY A 282 4.80 3.57 -2.45
C GLY A 282 4.75 2.06 -2.65
N SER A 283 3.64 1.56 -3.22
CA SER A 283 3.43 0.15 -3.55
C SER A 283 2.57 0.00 -4.80
N GLY A 284 2.69 -1.14 -5.48
CA GLY A 284 2.01 -1.45 -6.74
C GLY A 284 0.48 -1.31 -6.72
N ALA A 285 -0.16 -1.48 -5.57
CA ALA A 285 -1.60 -1.34 -5.42
C ALA A 285 -2.10 0.12 -5.60
N ASN A 286 -1.20 1.11 -5.54
CA ASN A 286 -1.56 2.53 -5.67
C ASN A 286 -0.39 3.32 -6.28
N MET A 287 -0.27 3.22 -7.61
CA MET A 287 0.76 3.91 -8.38
C MET A 287 0.24 4.42 -9.72
N ALA A 288 0.79 5.52 -10.19
CA ALA A 288 0.56 6.04 -11.52
C ALA A 288 1.87 6.52 -12.15
N PHE A 289 1.89 6.51 -13.48
CA PHE A 289 3.04 6.93 -14.27
C PHE A 289 2.60 7.79 -15.43
N ARG A 290 3.44 8.76 -15.80
CA ARG A 290 3.30 9.40 -17.11
C ARG A 290 3.49 8.33 -18.18
N THR A 291 2.47 8.06 -18.99
CA THR A 291 2.44 6.90 -19.90
C THR A 291 3.66 6.88 -20.83
N ALA A 292 4.01 8.05 -21.38
CA ALA A 292 5.18 8.20 -22.25
C ALA A 292 6.51 7.86 -21.54
N VAL A 293 6.64 8.21 -20.25
CA VAL A 293 7.85 7.92 -19.45
C VAL A 293 7.95 6.44 -19.14
N LEU A 294 6.86 5.80 -18.71
CA LEU A 294 6.89 4.36 -18.43
C LEU A 294 7.21 3.55 -19.69
N ARG A 295 6.66 3.96 -20.85
CA ARG A 295 7.00 3.36 -22.15
C ARG A 295 8.47 3.59 -22.52
N SER A 296 9.00 4.80 -22.34
CA SER A 296 10.39 5.11 -22.71
C SER A 296 11.42 4.36 -21.86
N VAL A 297 11.07 3.97 -20.62
CA VAL A 297 11.96 3.14 -19.78
C VAL A 297 11.84 1.65 -20.04
N GLY A 298 10.95 1.23 -20.94
CA GLY A 298 10.71 -0.18 -21.31
C GLY A 298 9.63 -0.88 -20.48
N GLY A 299 8.81 -0.14 -19.72
CA GLY A 299 7.81 -0.72 -18.83
C GLY A 299 8.43 -1.40 -17.59
N PHE A 300 7.76 -2.45 -17.11
CA PHE A 300 8.22 -3.28 -15.99
C PHE A 300 9.09 -4.44 -16.49
N ASP A 301 10.04 -4.93 -15.67
CA ASP A 301 10.82 -6.13 -16.05
C ASP A 301 9.92 -7.38 -15.96
N PRO A 302 9.65 -8.09 -17.07
CA PRO A 302 8.77 -9.26 -17.09
C PRO A 302 9.22 -10.41 -16.17
N ALA A 303 10.50 -10.45 -15.79
CA ALA A 303 11.05 -11.47 -14.88
C ALA A 303 10.80 -11.15 -13.40
N THR A 304 10.22 -9.99 -13.09
CA THR A 304 9.85 -9.55 -11.73
C THR A 304 8.35 -9.74 -11.47
N GLY A 305 7.90 -9.40 -10.26
CA GLY A 305 6.47 -9.38 -9.91
C GLY A 305 5.90 -10.73 -9.47
N ALA A 306 4.68 -10.67 -8.92
CA ALA A 306 3.95 -11.85 -8.47
C ALA A 306 3.63 -12.79 -9.65
N GLY A 307 3.47 -14.10 -9.37
CA GLY A 307 3.26 -15.11 -10.41
C GLY A 307 4.55 -15.62 -11.09
N THR A 308 5.67 -14.91 -10.94
CA THR A 308 7.00 -15.36 -11.42
C THR A 308 7.82 -16.02 -10.31
N ARG A 309 8.98 -16.58 -10.68
CA ARG A 309 9.97 -17.08 -9.70
C ARG A 309 10.64 -15.97 -8.89
N ALA A 310 10.55 -14.70 -9.30
CA ALA A 310 11.04 -13.56 -8.52
C ALA A 310 10.11 -13.16 -7.36
N ARG A 311 8.84 -13.60 -7.39
CA ARG A 311 7.82 -13.44 -6.34
C ARG A 311 7.32 -12.01 -6.08
N GLY A 312 7.93 -10.96 -6.63
CA GLY A 312 7.50 -9.58 -6.44
C GLY A 312 8.51 -8.55 -6.95
N GLY A 313 8.29 -7.27 -6.64
CA GLY A 313 9.24 -6.18 -6.85
C GLY A 313 9.18 -5.50 -8.23
N ASP A 314 8.14 -5.75 -9.02
CA ASP A 314 7.91 -5.07 -10.30
C ASP A 314 7.59 -3.58 -10.10
N ASP A 315 6.76 -3.24 -9.11
CA ASP A 315 6.49 -1.87 -8.68
C ASP A 315 7.78 -1.12 -8.30
N LEU A 316 8.61 -1.73 -7.44
CA LEU A 316 9.89 -1.19 -6.99
C LEU A 316 10.85 -0.98 -8.16
N TYR A 317 10.88 -1.92 -9.11
CA TYR A 317 11.62 -1.78 -10.35
C TYR A 317 11.15 -0.54 -11.13
N GLY A 318 9.84 -0.40 -11.34
CA GLY A 318 9.25 0.75 -12.03
C GLY A 318 9.64 2.10 -11.40
N PHE A 319 9.55 2.21 -10.07
CA PHE A 319 9.91 3.45 -9.36
C PHE A 319 11.38 3.82 -9.57
N VAL A 320 12.30 2.87 -9.38
CA VAL A 320 13.75 3.12 -9.54
C VAL A 320 14.09 3.43 -10.99
N ARG A 321 13.45 2.79 -11.96
CA ARG A 321 13.67 3.05 -13.39
C ARG A 321 13.30 4.48 -13.78
N VAL A 322 12.19 4.98 -13.27
CA VAL A 322 11.76 6.36 -13.52
C VAL A 322 12.73 7.36 -12.88
N LEU A 323 13.12 7.14 -11.62
CA LEU A 323 14.11 7.98 -10.93
C LEU A 323 15.48 7.95 -11.64
N ALA A 324 15.90 6.80 -12.16
CA ALA A 324 17.17 6.64 -12.88
C ALA A 324 17.21 7.38 -14.23
N GLU A 325 16.05 7.76 -14.80
CA GLU A 325 15.94 8.65 -15.96
C GLU A 325 15.89 10.14 -15.58
N GLY A 326 16.19 10.49 -14.33
CA GLY A 326 16.13 11.88 -13.86
C GLY A 326 14.70 12.42 -13.69
N ARG A 327 13.67 11.55 -13.70
CA ARG A 327 12.28 11.95 -13.46
C ARG A 327 11.98 11.98 -11.97
N ARG A 328 11.03 12.82 -11.58
CA ARG A 328 10.57 12.92 -10.19
C ARG A 328 9.51 11.86 -9.88
N LEU A 329 9.43 11.48 -8.60
CA LEU A 329 8.37 10.64 -8.05
C LEU A 329 7.67 11.39 -6.91
N ARG A 330 6.34 11.35 -6.83
CA ARG A 330 5.57 11.98 -5.74
C ARG A 330 4.67 11.00 -4.99
N TYR A 331 4.84 10.92 -3.67
CA TYR A 331 3.86 10.31 -2.78
C TYR A 331 2.75 11.33 -2.45
N THR A 332 1.51 10.94 -2.74
CA THR A 332 0.29 11.76 -2.64
C THR A 332 -0.71 11.09 -1.70
N PRO A 333 -0.68 11.39 -0.39
CA PRO A 333 -1.51 10.69 0.60
C PRO A 333 -3.02 10.94 0.45
N SER A 334 -3.41 11.99 -0.29
CA SER A 334 -4.81 12.24 -0.65
C SER A 334 -5.37 11.24 -1.66
N ALA A 335 -4.51 10.56 -2.43
CA ALA A 335 -4.90 9.48 -3.32
C ALA A 335 -5.00 8.17 -2.52
N LEU A 336 -6.17 7.88 -1.96
CA LEU A 336 -6.38 6.74 -1.07
C LEU A 336 -6.96 5.52 -1.81
N VAL A 337 -6.44 4.33 -1.49
CA VAL A 337 -7.13 3.06 -1.73
C VAL A 337 -7.23 2.25 -0.43
N TRP A 338 -8.31 1.49 -0.31
CA TRP A 338 -8.53 0.54 0.77
C TRP A 338 -8.17 -0.86 0.30
N HIS A 339 -7.18 -1.49 0.91
CA HIS A 339 -6.65 -2.80 0.51
C HIS A 339 -7.23 -3.92 1.38
N HIS A 340 -7.68 -5.01 0.74
CA HIS A 340 -8.09 -6.24 1.42
C HIS A 340 -6.86 -7.10 1.75
N HIS A 341 -6.38 -6.98 2.99
CA HIS A 341 -5.24 -7.78 3.43
C HIS A 341 -5.56 -9.28 3.46
N ARG A 342 -4.51 -10.07 3.28
CA ARG A 342 -4.58 -11.52 3.39
C ARG A 342 -4.98 -11.94 4.80
N GLU A 343 -5.69 -13.05 4.90
CA GLU A 343 -6.48 -13.37 6.10
C GLU A 343 -5.84 -14.42 7.00
N THR A 344 -4.93 -15.25 6.47
CA THR A 344 -4.43 -16.43 7.18
C THR A 344 -2.96 -16.30 7.60
N TRP A 345 -2.53 -17.11 8.57
CA TRP A 345 -1.12 -17.24 8.91
C TRP A 345 -0.27 -17.67 7.71
N ARG A 346 -0.75 -18.66 6.93
CA ARG A 346 -0.06 -19.19 5.76
C ARG A 346 0.15 -18.12 4.68
N ASP A 347 -0.81 -17.22 4.56
CA ASP A 347 -0.70 -16.06 3.69
C ASP A 347 0.41 -15.12 4.13
N LEU A 348 0.49 -14.79 5.43
CA LEU A 348 1.57 -13.97 5.96
C LEU A 348 2.94 -14.61 5.77
N GLU A 349 3.06 -15.93 5.91
CA GLU A 349 4.31 -16.64 5.62
C GLU A 349 4.73 -16.50 4.15
N THR A 350 3.76 -16.67 3.24
CA THR A 350 3.97 -16.53 1.80
C THR A 350 4.35 -15.09 1.45
N GLN A 351 3.67 -14.11 2.04
CA GLN A 351 3.93 -12.68 1.85
C GLN A 351 5.30 -12.30 2.42
N ALA A 352 5.64 -12.72 3.63
CA ALA A 352 6.93 -12.42 4.24
C ALA A 352 8.10 -12.97 3.40
N TYR A 353 8.02 -14.22 2.96
CA TYR A 353 9.00 -14.80 2.04
C TYR A 353 9.04 -14.05 0.70
N GLY A 354 7.87 -13.75 0.12
CA GLY A 354 7.71 -13.04 -1.14
C GLY A 354 8.31 -11.64 -1.12
N TYR A 355 8.08 -10.85 -0.06
CA TYR A 355 8.68 -9.53 0.13
C TYR A 355 10.20 -9.60 0.19
N GLY A 356 10.74 -10.58 0.91
CA GLY A 356 12.18 -10.81 0.93
C GLY A 356 12.74 -11.12 -0.46
N ALA A 357 12.14 -12.08 -1.16
CA ALA A 357 12.57 -12.50 -2.49
C ALA A 357 12.41 -11.38 -3.53
N GLY A 358 11.27 -10.68 -3.54
CA GLY A 358 11.01 -9.56 -4.42
C GLY A 358 11.99 -8.41 -4.22
N LEU A 359 12.34 -8.07 -2.97
CA LEU A 359 13.30 -7.01 -2.64
C LEU A 359 14.66 -7.25 -3.33
N THR A 360 15.24 -8.43 -3.21
CA THR A 360 16.56 -8.69 -3.80
C THR A 360 16.47 -9.08 -5.28
N ALA A 361 15.33 -9.62 -5.73
CA ALA A 361 15.06 -9.85 -7.14
C ALA A 361 15.01 -8.53 -7.93
N TYR A 362 14.29 -7.50 -7.47
CA TYR A 362 14.24 -6.22 -8.19
C TYR A 362 15.59 -5.51 -8.18
N LEU A 363 16.34 -5.54 -7.07
CA LEU A 363 17.69 -4.99 -7.02
C LEU A 363 18.60 -5.68 -8.06
N THR A 364 18.49 -7.00 -8.16
CA THR A 364 19.18 -7.78 -9.20
C THR A 364 18.74 -7.33 -10.59
N ALA A 365 17.43 -7.19 -10.82
CA ALA A 365 16.86 -6.75 -12.10
C ALA A 365 17.36 -5.35 -12.49
N ILE A 366 17.43 -4.41 -11.54
CA ILE A 366 17.97 -3.07 -11.78
C ILE A 366 19.43 -3.14 -12.20
N LEU A 367 20.27 -3.90 -11.48
CA LEU A 367 21.70 -3.99 -11.78
C LEU A 367 21.96 -4.70 -13.12
N VAL A 368 21.18 -5.73 -13.46
CA VAL A 368 21.33 -6.43 -14.74
C VAL A 368 20.90 -5.55 -15.92
N ASN A 369 19.80 -4.79 -15.78
CA ASN A 369 19.29 -3.95 -16.87
C ASN A 369 19.89 -2.52 -16.88
N ARG A 370 20.61 -2.11 -15.82
CA ARG A 370 21.34 -0.83 -15.70
C ARG A 370 22.64 -1.01 -14.92
N PRO A 371 23.67 -1.63 -15.53
CA PRO A 371 24.95 -1.85 -14.87
C PRO A 371 25.65 -0.54 -14.44
N ALA A 372 25.32 0.59 -15.09
CA ALA A 372 25.81 1.92 -14.69
C ALA A 372 25.41 2.34 -13.26
N LEU A 373 24.37 1.72 -12.67
CA LEU A 373 23.96 1.98 -11.28
C LEU A 373 24.80 1.22 -10.24
N LEU A 374 25.67 0.29 -10.67
CA LEU A 374 26.45 -0.57 -9.77
C LEU A 374 27.37 0.22 -8.82
N PRO A 375 28.14 1.25 -9.24
CA PRO A 375 28.97 2.01 -8.31
C PRO A 375 28.14 2.70 -7.22
N ALA A 376 27.02 3.31 -7.60
CA ALA A 376 26.10 3.96 -6.67
C ALA A 376 25.49 2.96 -5.68
N PHE A 377 25.14 1.76 -6.15
CA PHE A 377 24.65 0.67 -5.31
C PHE A 377 25.72 0.20 -4.32
N LEU A 378 26.93 -0.11 -4.79
CA LEU A 378 28.04 -0.60 -3.96
C LEU A 378 28.41 0.39 -2.85
N ALA A 379 28.43 1.70 -3.17
CA ALA A 379 28.69 2.76 -2.19
C ALA A 379 27.68 2.76 -1.02
N ARG A 380 26.47 2.23 -1.22
CA ARG A 380 25.38 2.19 -0.24
C ARG A 380 25.26 0.86 0.50
N VAL A 381 25.99 -0.18 0.08
CA VAL A 381 25.97 -1.51 0.73
C VAL A 381 26.32 -1.46 2.21
N PRO A 382 27.37 -0.75 2.68
CA PRO A 382 27.68 -0.65 4.11
C PRO A 382 26.53 -0.04 4.91
N GLY A 383 25.94 1.05 4.40
CA GLY A 383 24.76 1.68 4.99
C GLY A 383 23.55 0.75 5.01
N GLY A 384 23.34 -0.03 3.94
CA GLY A 384 22.27 -1.01 3.81
C GLY A 384 22.39 -2.13 4.83
N LEU A 385 23.60 -2.66 5.03
CA LEU A 385 23.87 -3.67 6.06
C LEU A 385 23.65 -3.11 7.47
N ALA A 386 24.07 -1.88 7.74
CA ALA A 386 23.81 -1.22 9.02
C ALA A 386 22.30 -0.98 9.26
N HIS A 387 21.56 -0.59 8.23
CA HIS A 387 20.11 -0.41 8.28
C HIS A 387 19.38 -1.75 8.54
N ALA A 388 19.76 -2.81 7.83
CA ALA A 388 19.20 -4.15 8.05
C ALA A 388 19.45 -4.64 9.49
N ARG A 389 20.67 -4.46 10.02
CA ARG A 389 21.00 -4.81 11.41
C ARG A 389 20.14 -4.03 12.41
N ARG A 390 19.94 -2.72 12.20
CA ARG A 390 19.08 -1.87 13.04
C ARG A 390 17.61 -2.31 13.03
N LEU A 391 17.04 -2.58 11.85
CA LEU A 391 15.68 -3.11 11.75
C LEU A 391 15.52 -4.45 12.48
N THR A 392 16.55 -5.29 12.46
CA THR A 392 16.53 -6.58 13.17
C THR A 392 16.65 -6.41 14.69
N ALA A 393 17.42 -5.41 15.15
CA ALA A 393 17.57 -5.07 16.56
C ALA A 393 16.30 -4.39 17.14
N VAL A 394 15.64 -3.51 16.39
CA VAL A 394 14.37 -2.87 16.76
C VAL A 394 13.24 -3.91 16.84
N ARG A 395 13.21 -4.90 15.94
CA ARG A 395 12.28 -6.04 16.03
C ARG A 395 12.59 -7.00 17.18
N ALA A 396 13.82 -7.01 17.69
CA ALA A 396 14.23 -7.83 18.83
C ALA A 396 13.97 -7.16 20.19
N THR A 397 14.10 -5.83 20.26
CA THR A 397 13.84 -4.99 21.45
C THR A 397 12.35 -4.75 21.65
N ALA A 398 11.58 -4.51 20.58
CA ALA A 398 10.11 -4.45 20.66
C ALA A 398 9.49 -5.76 21.21
N ALA A 399 10.19 -6.89 21.13
CA ALA A 399 9.76 -8.17 21.72
C ALA A 399 10.13 -8.33 23.20
N GLY A 400 10.99 -7.47 23.75
CA GLY A 400 11.33 -7.40 25.18
C GLY A 400 10.62 -6.27 25.92
N ASP A 401 10.42 -5.12 25.27
CA ASP A 401 9.77 -3.95 25.89
C ASP A 401 8.24 -4.12 26.01
N THR A 402 7.62 -4.98 25.18
CA THR A 402 6.18 -5.32 25.30
C THR A 402 5.87 -6.25 26.49
N GLU A 403 6.85 -7.02 27.00
CA GLU A 403 6.65 -7.79 28.24
C GLU A 403 6.52 -6.85 29.47
N ALA A 404 7.16 -5.67 29.45
CA ALA A 404 7.03 -4.66 30.51
C ALA A 404 5.82 -3.72 30.33
N ALA A 405 5.43 -3.41 29.08
CA ALA A 405 4.26 -2.58 28.79
C ALA A 405 2.91 -3.29 29.04
N ALA A 406 2.88 -4.62 28.92
CA ALA A 406 1.71 -5.44 29.23
C ALA A 406 1.33 -5.44 30.73
N GLU A 407 2.26 -5.07 31.62
CA GLU A 407 2.02 -4.98 33.07
C GLU A 407 1.66 -3.57 33.57
N THR A 408 1.82 -2.52 32.74
CA THR A 408 1.68 -1.12 33.21
C THR A 408 0.70 -0.24 32.44
N GLY A 409 0.07 -0.72 31.35
CA GLY A 409 -1.00 0.03 30.67
C GLY A 409 -0.58 1.41 30.14
N ALA A 410 0.72 1.69 30.03
CA ALA A 410 1.27 2.99 29.64
C ALA A 410 2.15 2.81 28.39
N GLY A 411 1.58 3.09 27.22
CA GLY A 411 2.26 3.00 25.94
C GLY A 411 1.37 3.47 24.79
N ALA A 412 0.71 4.62 24.96
CA ALA A 412 -0.06 5.24 23.89
C ALA A 412 0.91 5.68 22.78
N ALA A 413 0.93 4.94 21.67
CA ALA A 413 1.42 5.46 20.41
C ALA A 413 0.68 6.78 20.11
N ALA A 414 1.40 7.79 19.60
CA ALA A 414 0.81 9.09 19.28
C ALA A 414 -0.47 8.93 18.42
N PRO A 415 -1.50 9.77 18.62
CA PRO A 415 -2.65 9.84 17.71
C PRO A 415 -2.12 10.09 16.29
N GLY A 416 -2.47 9.25 15.31
CA GLY A 416 -1.92 9.36 13.94
C GLY A 416 -0.95 8.28 13.48
N GLY A 417 -0.41 7.45 14.38
CA GLY A 417 0.71 6.55 14.05
C GLY A 417 0.31 5.24 13.35
N HIS A 418 0.51 5.14 12.03
CA HIS A 418 0.79 3.85 11.39
C HIS A 418 2.10 3.26 11.97
N ASP A 419 2.19 1.95 12.16
CA ASP A 419 3.29 1.26 12.88
C ASP A 419 3.26 1.48 14.42
N SER A 420 2.06 1.41 15.02
CA SER A 420 1.89 1.48 16.49
C SER A 420 2.52 0.28 17.23
N ARG A 421 2.95 -0.77 16.52
CA ARG A 421 3.62 -1.98 17.04
C ARG A 421 2.90 -2.62 18.23
N THR A 422 1.58 -2.57 18.20
CA THR A 422 0.70 -3.13 19.26
C THR A 422 0.90 -4.63 19.46
N HIS A 423 1.33 -5.35 18.42
CA HIS A 423 1.67 -6.77 18.48
C HIS A 423 3.12 -6.99 18.02
N PRO A 424 3.89 -7.89 18.64
CA PRO A 424 5.26 -8.15 18.23
C PRO A 424 5.34 -8.95 16.92
N TRP A 425 6.20 -8.54 15.98
CA TRP A 425 6.39 -9.28 14.73
C TRP A 425 6.99 -10.67 14.98
N PRO A 426 6.37 -11.75 14.51
CA PRO A 426 6.88 -13.10 14.72
C PRO A 426 8.29 -13.31 14.14
N ARG A 427 9.17 -13.97 14.89
CA ARG A 427 10.55 -14.26 14.46
C ARG A 427 10.54 -15.19 13.26
N ARG A 428 9.57 -16.10 13.19
CA ARG A 428 9.35 -16.99 12.04
C ARG A 428 9.15 -16.21 10.74
N LEU A 429 8.30 -15.18 10.73
CA LEU A 429 8.09 -14.32 9.55
C LEU A 429 9.37 -13.57 9.18
N SER A 430 10.10 -13.04 10.16
CA SER A 430 11.41 -12.40 9.92
C SER A 430 12.44 -13.36 9.29
N ARG A 431 12.48 -14.62 9.75
CA ARG A 431 13.38 -15.65 9.19
C ARG A 431 12.98 -16.00 7.75
N LEU A 432 11.68 -16.12 7.47
CA LEU A 432 11.17 -16.35 6.11
C LEU A 432 11.53 -15.21 5.17
N GLN A 433 11.36 -13.96 5.61
CA GLN A 433 11.75 -12.79 4.82
C GLN A 433 13.24 -12.80 4.49
N ARG A 434 14.12 -13.09 5.45
CA ARG A 434 15.57 -13.21 5.19
C ARG A 434 15.91 -14.35 4.22
N ARG A 435 15.25 -15.51 4.34
CA ARG A 435 15.40 -16.62 3.38
C ARG A 435 14.95 -16.22 1.98
N GLY A 436 13.88 -15.44 1.88
CA GLY A 436 13.44 -14.82 0.63
C GLY A 436 14.53 -13.93 0.04
N MET A 437 15.12 -13.02 0.83
CA MET A 437 16.19 -12.13 0.37
C MET A 437 17.39 -12.89 -0.21
N LEU A 438 17.80 -14.00 0.40
CA LEU A 438 18.88 -14.84 -0.15
C LEU A 438 18.48 -15.51 -1.48
N TYR A 439 17.20 -15.84 -1.65
CA TYR A 439 16.69 -16.49 -2.85
C TYR A 439 16.45 -15.53 -4.01
N GLY A 440 16.07 -14.28 -3.76
CA GLY A 440 15.61 -13.33 -4.79
C GLY A 440 16.46 -13.24 -6.06
N PRO A 441 17.81 -13.11 -5.99
CA PRO A 441 18.65 -13.07 -7.19
C PRO A 441 18.55 -14.35 -8.03
N VAL A 442 18.53 -15.51 -7.37
CA VAL A 442 18.35 -16.80 -8.04
C VAL A 442 16.94 -16.91 -8.62
N GLY A 443 15.93 -16.46 -7.89
CA GLY A 443 14.54 -16.39 -8.35
C GLY A 443 14.40 -15.56 -9.63
N TYR A 444 15.01 -14.37 -9.66
CA TYR A 444 15.07 -13.49 -10.84
C TYR A 444 15.74 -14.17 -12.03
N LEU A 445 16.95 -14.72 -11.86
CA LEU A 445 17.66 -15.39 -12.96
C LEU A 445 16.88 -16.60 -13.50
N ARG A 446 16.19 -17.35 -12.63
CA ARG A 446 15.30 -18.45 -13.05
C ARG A 446 14.06 -17.96 -13.78
N ALA A 447 13.48 -16.83 -13.38
CA ALA A 447 12.37 -16.20 -14.09
C ALA A 447 12.80 -15.75 -15.49
N ARG A 448 13.96 -15.08 -15.60
CA ARG A 448 14.51 -14.63 -16.89
C ARG A 448 14.83 -15.79 -17.84
N ARG A 449 15.41 -16.88 -17.33
CA ARG A 449 15.61 -18.11 -18.12
C ARG A 449 14.30 -18.71 -18.61
N ALA A 450 13.25 -18.70 -17.78
CA ALA A 450 11.93 -19.20 -18.19
C ALA A 450 11.30 -18.33 -19.30
N LEU A 451 11.49 -17.02 -19.26
CA LEU A 451 11.02 -16.11 -20.32
C LEU A 451 11.73 -16.36 -21.65
N ARG A 452 13.05 -16.63 -21.63
CA ARG A 452 13.80 -17.03 -22.82
C ARG A 452 13.23 -18.27 -23.49
N THR A 453 12.89 -19.28 -22.69
CA THR A 453 12.36 -20.53 -23.22
C THR A 453 11.00 -20.40 -23.88
N VAL A 454 10.22 -19.37 -23.54
CA VAL A 454 8.87 -19.14 -24.10
C VAL A 454 8.81 -17.95 -25.07
N GLY A 455 9.96 -17.37 -25.44
CA GLY A 455 10.04 -16.26 -26.41
C GLY A 455 9.50 -14.90 -25.90
N LEU A 456 9.40 -14.73 -24.57
CA LEU A 456 8.86 -13.51 -23.94
C LEU A 456 9.95 -12.57 -23.36
N GLU A 457 11.23 -12.75 -23.72
CA GLU A 457 12.22 -11.70 -23.44
C GLU A 457 11.93 -10.49 -24.34
N ALA A 458 11.42 -9.40 -23.74
CA ALA A 458 11.53 -8.09 -24.33
C ALA A 458 13.03 -7.74 -24.51
N ARG A 459 13.39 -7.23 -25.69
CA ARG A 459 14.75 -6.80 -26.05
C ARG A 459 15.28 -5.72 -25.13
#